data_AF-A0AAV5ANV0-F1
#
_entry.id   AF-A0AAV5ANV0-F1
#
_cell.length_a   1.000
_cell.length_b   1.000
_cell.length_c   1.000
_cell.angle_alpha   90.00
_cell.angle_beta   90.00
_cell.angle_gamma   90.00
#
_symmetry.space_group_name_H-M   'P 1'
#
loop_
_entity.id
_entity.type
_entity.pdbx_description
1 polymer ?
#
loop_
_entity_poly.entity_id
_entity_poly.type
_entity_poly.pdbx_seq_one_letter_code
_entity_poly.pdbx_strand_id
1 'polypeptide(L)'
;MSLIPDPMFVDSTSMVTSATSSSLYIPPGQLPMHFQDPAGFDPALQVSDQAPQQLDPNSPEMFKSNIHIAQQHVLRIQHLAQNAIASIERAYTANSSYAIHASGEIISLRHAMDAFTEFLRSSGIGSLPPRPCDPNNIPSESQLVEEMTRSVQELFEKRQRLQENASAVVSLLASLPELREKTLSS
;
A
#
# COMPACT_ATOMS: atom_id res chain seq x y z
N MET A 1 39.16 -59.11 5.95
CA MET A 1 38.51 -60.01 6.93
C MET A 1 37.87 -59.15 8.00
N SER A 2 36.55 -59.23 8.12
CA SER A 2 35.67 -58.77 9.23
C SER A 2 35.68 -57.29 9.66
N LEU A 3 34.58 -56.64 10.00
CA LEU A 3 33.14 -56.95 10.03
C LEU A 3 32.43 -55.59 10.22
N ILE A 4 31.34 -55.36 9.49
CA ILE A 4 30.34 -54.30 9.72
C ILE A 4 29.58 -54.63 11.02
N PRO A 5 29.12 -53.62 11.79
CA PRO A 5 27.67 -53.44 11.92
C PRO A 5 27.23 -51.96 12.00
N ASP A 6 26.27 -51.60 11.14
CA ASP A 6 25.15 -50.69 11.42
C ASP A 6 23.91 -51.59 11.69
N PRO A 7 22.72 -51.12 12.16
CA PRO A 7 22.31 -49.80 12.64
C PRO A 7 21.62 -49.83 14.03
N MET A 8 21.56 -48.72 14.76
CA MET A 8 20.62 -48.56 15.89
C MET A 8 19.55 -47.51 15.58
N PHE A 9 18.37 -48.05 15.32
CA PHE A 9 17.07 -47.41 15.32
C PHE A 9 16.75 -46.94 16.75
N VAL A 10 16.35 -45.68 16.91
CA VAL A 10 15.53 -45.24 18.06
C VAL A 10 14.48 -44.29 17.52
N ASP A 11 13.28 -44.86 17.39
CA ASP A 11 12.01 -44.18 17.28
C ASP A 11 11.56 -43.82 18.70
N SER A 12 11.17 -42.58 18.95
CA SER A 12 10.32 -42.18 20.08
C SER A 12 9.91 -40.70 19.98
N THR A 13 8.65 -40.56 19.60
CA THR A 13 7.67 -39.71 20.30
C THR A 13 7.60 -38.23 19.91
N SER A 14 6.68 -38.00 18.99
CA SER A 14 5.78 -36.84 18.87
C SER A 14 5.65 -35.95 20.12
N MET A 15 5.97 -34.67 19.97
CA MET A 15 5.38 -33.59 20.77
C MET A 15 4.73 -32.61 19.79
N VAL A 16 3.48 -32.91 19.44
CA VAL A 16 2.52 -31.96 18.89
C VAL A 16 2.04 -31.12 20.07
N THR A 17 2.55 -29.90 20.23
CA THR A 17 1.90 -28.91 21.09
C THR A 17 0.97 -28.07 20.25
N SER A 18 -0.27 -28.56 20.14
CA SER A 18 -1.45 -27.80 19.74
C SER A 18 -1.67 -26.64 20.72
N ALA A 19 -1.35 -25.43 20.30
CA ALA A 19 -1.83 -24.22 20.94
C ALA A 19 -3.30 -24.04 20.52
N THR A 20 -4.19 -24.46 21.41
CA THR A 20 -5.64 -24.31 21.31
C THR A 20 -6.01 -22.83 21.22
N SER A 21 -6.68 -22.48 20.12
CA SER A 21 -7.45 -21.24 19.98
C SER A 21 -8.57 -21.23 21.03
N SER A 22 -8.43 -20.42 22.07
CA SER A 22 -9.51 -20.12 23.00
C SER A 22 -10.50 -19.16 22.32
N SER A 23 -11.44 -19.73 21.57
CA SER A 23 -12.60 -19.00 21.08
C SER A 23 -13.54 -18.76 22.26
N LEU A 24 -13.53 -17.54 22.81
CA LEU A 24 -14.41 -17.10 23.88
C LEU A 24 -15.84 -17.01 23.33
N TYR A 25 -16.64 -18.05 23.56
CA TYR A 25 -18.05 -18.10 23.23
C TYR A 25 -18.85 -17.31 24.29
N ILE A 26 -19.38 -16.13 23.92
CA ILE A 26 -20.27 -15.33 24.75
C ILE A 26 -21.72 -15.58 24.28
N PRO A 27 -22.59 -16.20 25.09
CA PRO A 27 -23.99 -16.39 24.72
C PRO A 27 -24.76 -15.04 24.80
N PRO A 28 -25.68 -14.75 23.86
CA PRO A 28 -26.50 -13.56 23.94
C PRO A 28 -27.70 -13.83 24.86
N GLY A 29 -27.94 -12.96 25.84
CA GLY A 29 -29.27 -12.87 26.47
C GLY A 29 -29.39 -12.87 28.00
N GLN A 30 -28.45 -12.29 28.76
CA GLN A 30 -28.73 -11.98 30.17
C GLN A 30 -28.32 -10.55 30.53
N LEU A 31 -29.32 -9.67 30.58
CA LEU A 31 -29.24 -8.36 31.22
C LEU A 31 -29.36 -8.53 32.74
N PRO A 32 -28.41 -8.03 33.55
CA PRO A 32 -28.69 -7.76 34.94
C PRO A 32 -29.42 -6.42 35.05
N MET A 33 -30.73 -6.48 35.27
CA MET A 33 -31.51 -5.35 35.79
C MET A 33 -31.04 -5.06 37.21
N HIS A 34 -30.17 -4.05 37.37
CA HIS A 34 -29.93 -3.43 38.67
C HIS A 34 -30.48 -2.01 38.65
N PHE A 35 -31.50 -1.80 39.47
CA PHE A 35 -32.22 -0.55 39.66
C PHE A 35 -31.71 0.12 40.94
N GLN A 36 -31.67 1.46 40.89
CA GLN A 36 -31.63 2.44 41.99
C GLN A 36 -30.24 3.04 42.37
N ASP A 37 -29.98 4.28 41.93
CA ASP A 37 -30.13 5.48 42.79
C ASP A 37 -30.10 6.80 41.96
N PRO A 38 -30.89 7.85 42.29
CA PRO A 38 -30.92 9.11 41.53
C PRO A 38 -30.46 10.31 42.39
N ALA A 39 -29.17 10.66 42.36
CA ALA A 39 -28.69 11.99 42.76
C ALA A 39 -27.23 12.18 42.33
N GLY A 40 -27.00 12.97 41.28
CA GLY A 40 -25.65 13.31 40.84
C GLY A 40 -25.63 13.88 39.44
N PHE A 41 -25.87 15.19 39.33
CA PHE A 41 -25.73 15.95 38.09
C PHE A 41 -24.23 16.20 37.86
N ASP A 42 -23.58 15.39 37.01
CA ASP A 42 -22.25 15.66 36.46
C ASP A 42 -22.35 15.72 34.93
N PRO A 43 -22.13 16.87 34.26
CA PRO A 43 -22.11 16.95 32.80
C PRO A 43 -20.68 16.71 32.31
N ALA A 44 -20.11 15.56 32.63
CA ALA A 44 -18.80 15.18 32.14
C ALA A 44 -18.74 13.66 31.99
N LEU A 45 -19.15 13.19 30.81
CA LEU A 45 -18.60 12.00 30.13
C LEU A 45 -19.33 11.91 28.79
N GLN A 46 -18.75 12.58 27.79
CA GLN A 46 -18.98 12.23 26.40
C GLN A 46 -18.68 10.74 26.26
N VAL A 47 -19.73 9.97 26.03
CA VAL A 47 -19.67 8.58 25.59
C VAL A 47 -18.82 8.57 24.32
N SER A 48 -17.56 8.16 24.47
CA SER A 48 -16.74 7.73 23.34
C SER A 48 -17.34 6.43 22.86
N ASP A 49 -18.25 6.54 21.89
CA ASP A 49 -18.66 5.44 21.04
C ASP A 49 -17.48 5.14 20.10
N GLN A 50 -16.40 4.59 20.66
CA GLN A 50 -15.32 3.97 19.89
C GLN A 50 -15.79 2.57 19.51
N ALA A 51 -16.66 2.50 18.51
CA ALA A 51 -16.56 1.40 17.56
C ALA A 51 -15.08 1.33 17.12
N PRO A 52 -14.46 0.15 17.00
CA PRO A 52 -13.14 0.05 16.41
C PRO A 52 -13.28 0.67 15.03
N GLN A 53 -12.75 1.89 14.86
CA GLN A 53 -12.67 2.50 13.55
C GLN A 53 -11.82 1.54 12.76
N GLN A 54 -12.46 0.71 11.94
CA GLN A 54 -11.78 0.02 10.86
C GLN A 54 -11.20 1.17 10.05
N LEU A 55 -9.92 1.49 10.29
CA LEU A 55 -9.21 2.46 9.48
C LEU A 55 -9.43 2.01 8.05
N ASP A 56 -10.10 2.84 7.27
CA ASP A 56 -10.28 2.58 5.87
C ASP A 56 -8.88 2.31 5.29
N PRO A 57 -8.65 1.14 4.66
CA PRO A 57 -7.36 0.83 4.06
C PRO A 57 -6.95 1.85 2.99
N ASN A 58 -7.89 2.67 2.51
CA ASN A 58 -7.64 3.78 1.60
C ASN A 58 -7.60 5.16 2.28
N SER A 59 -7.56 5.22 3.62
CA SER A 59 -7.45 6.49 4.34
C SER A 59 -6.09 7.17 4.09
N PRO A 60 -6.06 8.51 4.04
CA PRO A 60 -4.80 9.25 3.85
C PRO A 60 -3.83 9.04 5.03
N GLU A 61 -4.34 8.74 6.22
CA GLU A 61 -3.52 8.38 7.40
C GLU A 61 -2.78 7.06 7.21
N MET A 62 -3.46 6.02 6.72
CA MET A 62 -2.83 4.74 6.38
C MET A 62 -1.80 4.91 5.27
N PHE A 63 -2.09 5.73 4.26
CA PHE A 63 -1.14 6.03 3.20
C PHE A 63 0.13 6.71 3.71
N LYS A 64 0.03 7.70 4.61
CA LYS A 64 1.19 8.32 5.27
C LYS A 64 2.03 7.30 6.04
N SER A 65 1.35 6.41 6.78
CA SER A 65 2.01 5.33 7.52
C SER A 65 2.76 4.39 6.56
N ASN A 66 2.10 3.97 5.47
CA ASN A 66 2.70 3.11 4.46
C ASN A 66 3.93 3.77 3.80
N ILE A 67 3.92 5.09 3.58
CA ILE A 67 5.09 5.82 3.07
C ILE A 67 6.25 5.74 4.05
N HIS A 68 5.98 5.94 5.35
CA HIS A 68 7.02 5.85 6.37
C HIS A 68 7.63 4.45 6.42
N ILE A 69 6.78 3.41 6.36
CA ILE A 69 7.21 2.01 6.29
C ILE A 69 8.04 1.77 5.02
N ALA A 70 7.62 2.30 3.87
CA ALA A 70 8.38 2.20 2.62
C ALA A 70 9.79 2.80 2.76
N GLN A 71 9.91 3.97 3.39
CA GLN A 71 11.21 4.61 3.64
C GLN A 71 12.12 3.75 4.53
N GLN A 72 11.55 3.13 5.57
CA GLN A 72 12.30 2.19 6.43
C GLN A 72 12.79 0.97 5.65
N HIS A 73 11.96 0.41 4.75
CA HIS A 73 12.37 -0.68 3.88
C HIS A 73 13.54 -0.28 2.95
N VAL A 74 13.51 0.93 2.39
CA VAL A 74 14.60 1.44 1.54
C VAL A 74 15.91 1.53 2.33
N LEU A 75 15.89 2.09 3.54
CA LEU A 75 17.08 2.17 4.40
C LEU A 75 17.64 0.78 4.74
N ARG A 76 16.75 -0.19 5.02
CA ARG A 76 17.14 -1.57 5.27
C ARG A 76 17.79 -2.22 4.05
N ILE A 77 17.22 -2.03 2.86
CA ILE A 77 17.79 -2.55 1.61
C ILE A 77 19.16 -1.93 1.35
N GLN A 78 19.31 -0.62 1.57
CA GLN A 78 20.59 0.06 1.44
C GLN A 78 21.65 -0.55 2.36
N HIS A 79 21.31 -0.78 3.63
CA HIS A 79 22.23 -1.38 4.59
C HIS A 79 22.61 -2.82 4.19
N LEU A 80 21.62 -3.65 3.79
CA LEU A 80 21.88 -5.00 3.31
C LEU A 80 22.74 -5.02 2.04
N ALA A 81 22.55 -4.05 1.14
CA ALA A 81 23.37 -3.93 -0.06
C ALA A 81 24.83 -3.59 0.27
N GLN A 82 25.06 -2.66 1.21
CA GLN A 82 26.40 -2.34 1.69
C GLN A 82 27.08 -3.54 2.36
N ASN A 83 26.35 -4.28 3.19
CA ASN A 83 26.86 -5.49 3.84
C ASN A 83 27.12 -6.61 2.84
N ALA A 84 26.27 -6.77 1.83
CA ALA A 84 26.47 -7.71 0.73
C ALA A 84 27.76 -7.39 -0.05
N ILE A 85 28.00 -6.11 -0.39
CA ILE A 85 29.25 -5.69 -1.07
C ILE A 85 30.46 -6.01 -0.19
N ALA A 86 30.44 -5.59 1.08
CA ALA A 86 31.55 -5.83 2.00
C ALA A 86 31.80 -7.33 2.24
N SER A 87 30.76 -8.16 2.25
CA SER A 87 30.90 -9.61 2.40
C SER A 87 31.42 -10.27 1.12
N ILE A 88 31.01 -9.82 -0.07
CA ILE A 88 31.56 -10.28 -1.36
C ILE A 88 33.06 -9.96 -1.43
N GLU A 89 33.47 -8.75 -1.04
CA GLU A 89 34.88 -8.37 -0.98
C GLU A 89 35.68 -9.30 -0.05
N ARG A 90 35.12 -9.63 1.12
CA ARG A 90 35.75 -10.57 2.07
C ARG A 90 35.75 -12.02 1.58
N ALA A 91 34.77 -12.43 0.77
CA ALA A 91 34.71 -13.78 0.21
C ALA A 91 35.85 -14.08 -0.78
N TYR A 92 36.50 -13.05 -1.33
CA TYR A 92 37.71 -13.23 -2.15
C TYR A 92 38.98 -13.49 -1.32
N THR A 93 38.91 -13.35 0.01
CA THR A 93 40.00 -13.77 0.89
C THR A 93 39.92 -15.28 1.13
N ALA A 94 41.06 -15.97 1.27
CA ALA A 94 41.22 -17.42 1.19
C ALA A 94 40.47 -18.28 2.23
N ASN A 95 39.54 -17.72 3.00
CA ASN A 95 38.72 -18.42 3.98
C ASN A 95 37.32 -18.74 3.42
N SER A 96 37.06 -20.03 3.22
CA SER A 96 35.78 -20.56 2.70
C SER A 96 34.54 -20.13 3.50
N SER A 97 34.70 -19.82 4.79
CA SER A 97 33.57 -19.39 5.65
C SER A 97 33.01 -18.03 5.26
N TYR A 98 33.82 -17.14 4.66
CA TYR A 98 33.35 -15.82 4.21
C TYR A 98 32.54 -15.91 2.91
N ALA A 99 32.82 -16.91 2.06
CA ALA A 99 32.02 -17.16 0.86
C ALA A 99 30.59 -17.59 1.20
N ILE A 100 30.43 -18.44 2.22
CA ILE A 100 29.11 -18.84 2.73
C ILE A 100 28.38 -17.62 3.31
N HIS A 101 29.07 -16.78 4.09
CA HIS A 101 28.49 -15.55 4.63
C HIS A 101 28.01 -14.60 3.52
N ALA A 102 28.82 -14.37 2.49
CA ALA A 102 28.44 -13.52 1.35
C ALA A 102 27.19 -14.03 0.63
N SER A 103 27.09 -15.35 0.43
CA SER A 103 25.89 -15.94 -0.17
C SER A 103 24.63 -15.70 0.68
N GLY A 104 24.74 -15.77 2.01
CA GLY A 104 23.63 -15.49 2.93
C GLY A 104 23.15 -14.04 2.89
N GLU A 105 24.09 -13.08 2.82
CA GLU A 105 23.76 -11.65 2.68
C GLU A 105 23.06 -11.35 1.34
N ILE A 106 23.51 -11.96 0.24
CA ILE A 106 22.89 -11.80 -1.08
C ILE A 106 21.45 -12.34 -1.08
N ILE A 107 21.23 -13.51 -0.48
CA ILE A 107 19.88 -14.10 -0.37
C ILE A 107 18.98 -13.19 0.48
N SER A 108 19.50 -12.68 1.59
CA SER A 108 18.76 -11.77 2.48
C SER A 108 18.39 -10.46 1.79
N LEU A 109 19.31 -9.89 1.00
CA LEU A 109 19.05 -8.70 0.19
C LEU A 109 17.94 -8.97 -0.84
N ARG A 110 18.02 -10.08 -1.56
CA ARG A 110 17.00 -10.46 -2.55
C ARG A 110 15.62 -10.58 -1.89
N HIS A 111 15.54 -11.32 -0.80
CA HIS A 111 14.28 -11.48 -0.06
C HIS A 111 13.71 -10.13 0.42
N ALA A 112 14.58 -9.22 0.89
CA ALA A 112 14.17 -7.88 1.29
C ALA A 112 13.62 -7.05 0.12
N MET A 113 14.22 -7.17 -1.07
CA MET A 113 13.74 -6.50 -2.28
C MET A 113 12.41 -7.07 -2.78
N ASP A 114 12.25 -8.39 -2.76
CA ASP A 114 11.01 -9.06 -3.16
C ASP A 114 9.86 -8.66 -2.21
N ALA A 115 10.11 -8.67 -0.89
CA ALA A 115 9.16 -8.23 0.11
C ALA A 115 8.79 -6.75 -0.03
N PHE A 116 9.77 -5.88 -0.34
CA PHE A 116 9.50 -4.46 -0.57
C PHE A 116 8.68 -4.23 -1.83
N THR A 117 8.94 -4.98 -2.90
CA THR A 117 8.15 -4.91 -4.14
C THR A 117 6.71 -5.31 -3.89
N GLU A 118 6.48 -6.39 -3.16
CA GLU A 118 5.13 -6.82 -2.78
C GLU A 118 4.43 -5.77 -1.90
N PHE A 119 5.15 -5.20 -0.94
CA PHE A 119 4.63 -4.12 -0.11
C PHE A 119 4.22 -2.88 -0.92
N LEU A 120 5.03 -2.46 -1.90
CA LEU A 120 4.69 -1.32 -2.76
C LEU A 120 3.44 -1.60 -3.61
N ARG A 121 3.23 -2.85 -4.02
CA ARG A 121 2.03 -3.28 -4.76
C ARG A 121 0.81 -3.31 -3.87
N SER A 122 0.91 -3.88 -2.67
CA SER A 122 -0.22 -4.01 -1.74
C SER A 122 -0.63 -2.69 -1.10
N SER A 123 0.31 -1.76 -0.92
CA SER A 123 0.06 -0.45 -0.28
C SER A 123 -0.39 0.65 -1.24
N GLY A 124 -0.32 0.43 -2.57
CA GLY A 124 -0.65 1.44 -3.58
C GLY A 124 0.37 2.57 -3.74
N ILE A 125 1.49 2.54 -3.00
CA ILE A 125 2.57 3.54 -3.13
C ILE A 125 3.32 3.35 -4.45
N GLY A 126 3.41 2.12 -4.96
CA GLY A 126 4.11 1.81 -6.21
C GLY A 126 3.47 2.43 -7.46
N SER A 127 2.24 2.95 -7.39
CA SER A 127 1.59 3.64 -8.51
C SER A 127 1.76 5.15 -8.48
N LEU A 128 2.48 5.71 -7.50
CA LEU A 128 2.72 7.15 -7.45
C LEU A 128 3.61 7.55 -8.64
N PRO A 129 3.24 8.63 -9.37
CA PRO A 129 4.09 9.13 -10.43
C PRO A 129 5.46 9.50 -9.85
N PRO A 130 6.57 9.07 -10.47
CA PRO A 130 7.89 9.46 -10.01
C PRO A 130 7.99 10.98 -10.10
N ARG A 131 8.10 11.62 -8.94
CA ARG A 131 8.32 13.07 -8.89
C ARG A 131 9.67 13.35 -9.55
N PRO A 132 9.80 14.37 -10.42
CA PRO A 132 11.11 14.79 -10.90
C PRO A 132 11.97 15.13 -9.68
N CYS A 133 13.02 14.33 -9.47
CA CYS A 133 13.92 14.45 -8.34
C CYS A 133 14.81 15.69 -8.49
N ASP A 134 14.34 16.84 -7.99
CA ASP A 134 15.22 17.92 -7.55
C ASP A 134 15.08 18.06 -6.03
N PRO A 135 16.04 17.58 -5.22
CA PRO A 135 15.97 17.66 -3.75
C PRO A 135 16.04 19.10 -3.23
N ASN A 136 16.40 20.07 -4.08
CA ASN A 136 16.47 21.49 -3.74
C ASN A 136 15.23 22.28 -4.17
N ASN A 137 14.31 21.66 -4.90
CA ASN A 137 13.14 22.34 -5.45
C ASN A 137 11.88 21.59 -5.00
N ILE A 138 11.60 21.67 -3.70
CA ILE A 138 10.29 21.30 -3.17
C ILE A 138 9.39 22.50 -3.48
N PRO A 139 8.51 22.44 -4.50
CA PRO A 139 7.61 23.53 -4.79
C PRO A 139 6.78 23.84 -3.55
N SER A 140 6.67 25.12 -3.23
CA SER A 140 5.86 25.58 -2.11
C SER A 140 4.41 25.17 -2.33
N GLU A 141 3.65 25.05 -1.24
CA GLU A 141 2.22 24.74 -1.30
C GLU A 141 1.48 25.71 -2.25
N SER A 142 1.86 26.98 -2.26
CA SER A 142 1.31 27.98 -3.19
C SER A 142 1.56 27.64 -4.66
N GLN A 143 2.75 27.15 -5.01
CA GLN A 143 3.10 26.76 -6.38
C GLN A 143 2.34 25.50 -6.81
N LEU A 144 2.18 24.54 -5.90
CA LEU A 144 1.36 23.35 -6.12
C LEU A 144 -0.11 23.69 -6.37
N VAL A 145 -0.68 24.61 -5.59
CA VAL A 145 -2.05 25.07 -5.79
C VAL A 145 -2.22 25.81 -7.11
N GLU A 146 -1.24 26.64 -7.49
CA GLU A 146 -1.26 27.35 -8.77
C GLU A 146 -1.18 26.39 -9.97
N GLU A 147 -0.29 25.40 -9.92
CA GLU A 147 -0.16 24.35 -10.94
C GLU A 147 -1.43 23.49 -11.04
N MET A 148 -2.01 23.12 -9.88
CA MET A 148 -3.30 22.42 -9.84
C MET A 148 -4.42 23.26 -10.47
N THR A 149 -4.50 24.55 -10.13
CA THR A 149 -5.56 25.42 -10.67
C THR A 149 -5.40 25.60 -12.18
N ARG A 150 -4.17 25.79 -12.65
CA ARG A 150 -3.85 25.87 -14.09
C ARG A 150 -4.23 24.59 -14.82
N SER A 151 -3.83 23.43 -14.31
CA SER A 151 -4.12 22.15 -14.96
C SER A 151 -5.63 21.85 -15.02
N VAL A 152 -6.38 22.19 -13.97
CA VAL A 152 -7.86 22.09 -13.97
C VAL A 152 -8.48 23.03 -15.01
N GLN A 153 -7.97 24.26 -15.12
CA GLN A 153 -8.45 25.23 -16.08
C GLN A 153 -8.17 24.81 -17.53
N GLU A 154 -6.96 24.33 -17.83
CA GLU A 154 -6.61 23.78 -19.15
C GLU A 154 -7.51 22.59 -19.52
N LEU A 155 -7.81 21.71 -18.55
CA LEU A 155 -8.70 20.58 -18.76
C LEU A 155 -10.13 21.03 -19.08
N PHE A 156 -10.61 22.06 -18.38
CA PHE A 156 -11.93 22.64 -18.61
C PHE A 156 -12.03 23.29 -19.99
N GLU A 157 -11.06 24.13 -20.36
CA GLU A 157 -11.00 24.75 -21.68
C GLU A 157 -10.95 23.71 -22.80
N LYS A 158 -10.17 22.64 -22.61
CA LYS A 158 -10.09 21.55 -23.58
C LYS A 158 -11.44 20.85 -23.75
N ARG A 159 -12.14 20.55 -22.64
CA ARG A 159 -13.50 19.98 -22.70
C ARG A 159 -14.49 20.92 -23.36
N GLN A 160 -14.43 22.21 -23.03
CA GLN A 160 -15.33 23.20 -23.58
C GLN A 160 -15.13 23.34 -25.10
N ARG A 161 -13.89 23.42 -25.59
CA ARG A 161 -13.60 23.42 -27.04
C ARG A 161 -14.14 22.17 -27.74
N LEU A 162 -14.03 21.00 -27.12
CA LEU A 162 -14.60 19.77 -27.67
C LEU A 162 -16.14 19.85 -27.74
N GLN A 163 -16.79 20.41 -26.73
CA GLN A 163 -18.25 20.59 -26.70
C GLN A 163 -18.73 21.59 -27.75
N GLU A 164 -18.03 22.72 -27.91
CA GLU A 164 -18.34 23.74 -28.91
C GLU A 164 -18.18 23.18 -30.33
N ASN A 165 -17.10 22.43 -30.58
CA ASN A 165 -16.88 21.76 -31.87
C ASN A 165 -17.97 20.71 -32.16
N ALA A 166 -18.35 19.91 -31.18
CA ALA A 166 -19.43 18.93 -31.33
C ALA A 166 -20.78 19.62 -31.61
N SER A 167 -21.08 20.71 -30.90
CA SER A 167 -22.30 21.52 -31.09
C SER A 167 -22.36 22.15 -32.48
N ALA A 168 -21.23 22.65 -32.99
CA ALA A 168 -21.13 23.19 -34.35
C ALA A 168 -21.42 22.12 -35.41
N VAL A 169 -20.89 20.90 -35.23
CA VAL A 169 -21.18 19.76 -36.14
C VAL A 169 -22.65 19.36 -36.07
N VAL A 170 -23.27 19.33 -34.89
CA VAL A 170 -24.71 19.05 -34.75
C VAL A 170 -25.54 20.13 -35.43
N SER A 171 -25.18 21.40 -35.30
CA SER A 171 -25.86 22.51 -35.98
C SER A 171 -25.73 22.41 -37.50
N LEU A 172 -24.58 21.97 -38.01
CA LEU A 172 -24.38 21.68 -39.44
C LEU A 172 -25.26 20.50 -39.91
N LEU A 173 -25.29 19.41 -39.15
CA LEU A 173 -26.13 18.24 -39.44
C LEU A 173 -27.64 18.56 -39.34
N ALA A 174 -28.04 19.46 -38.45
CA ALA A 174 -29.43 19.86 -38.23
C ALA A 174 -29.92 20.91 -39.23
N SER A 175 -29.02 21.67 -39.88
CA SER A 175 -29.37 22.61 -40.97
C SER A 175 -29.43 21.95 -42.35
N LEU A 176 -28.78 20.80 -42.52
CA LEU A 176 -28.86 19.95 -43.72
C LEU A 176 -30.27 19.42 -44.10
N PRO A 177 -31.17 19.04 -43.17
CA PRO A 177 -32.52 18.60 -43.52
C PRO A 177 -33.43 19.69 -44.13
N GLU A 178 -33.21 20.98 -43.88
CA GLU A 178 -34.04 22.06 -44.47
C GLU A 178 -33.75 22.32 -45.96
N LEU A 179 -32.59 21.92 -46.48
CA LEU A 179 -32.24 22.07 -47.91
C LEU A 179 -32.83 20.96 -48.80
N ARG A 180 -33.37 19.88 -48.22
CA ARG A 180 -33.91 18.76 -48.99
C ARG A 180 -35.40 18.90 -49.33
N GLU A 181 -36.16 19.72 -48.59
CA GLU A 181 -37.59 19.92 -48.84
C GLU A 181 -37.89 21.02 -49.89
N LYS A 182 -36.96 21.95 -50.14
CA LYS A 182 -37.13 23.02 -51.16
C LYS A 182 -36.80 22.61 -52.59
N THR A 183 -36.34 21.37 -52.84
CA THR A 183 -36.04 20.87 -54.19
C THR A 183 -37.09 19.90 -54.76
N LEU A 184 -38.19 19.64 -54.03
CA LEU A 184 -39.30 18.78 -54.49
C LEU A 184 -40.64 19.51 -54.73
N SER A 185 -40.69 20.85 -54.61
CA SER A 185 -41.92 21.63 -54.82
C SER A 185 -41.72 22.81 -55.78
N SER A 186 -41.23 22.54 -57.00
CA SER A 186 -41.41 23.41 -58.16
C SER A 186 -41.72 22.58 -59.39
#